data_AF-A0A822EUQ2-F1
#
_entry.id   AF-A0A822EUQ2-F1
#
_cell.length_a   1.000
_cell.length_b   1.000
_cell.length_c   1.000
_cell.angle_alpha   90.00
_cell.angle_beta   90.00
_cell.angle_gamma   90.00
#
_symmetry.space_group_name_H-M   'P 1'
#
loop_
_entity.id
_entity.type
_entity.pdbx_description
1 polymer ?
#
loop_
_entity_poly.entity_id
_entity_poly.type
_entity_poly.pdbx_seq_one_letter_code
_entity_poly.pdbx_strand_id
1 'polypeptide(L)'
;VEPVDQRTRDALQKSVQLAIEITTNSQEAQAKHLASRTEQEAKGHLERQKIADEAEAEKERRNLLQLQAESAAVESTGQSRAEAQSRAEAAKIEGESAVSQATLRAKAAKIEADTELIRLTQARELEISYAKVTTDLEIEKAKRLADIEIEEFKQHVTAIGPQTIKAIATSGPDNQVKLLQALGIKSTLITDGRSPINLFNTAVDLVGASTNS
;
A
#
# COMPACT_ATOMS: atom_id res chain seq x y z
N VAL A 1 86.90 53.51 92.63
CA VAL A 1 88.36 53.56 92.42
C VAL A 1 88.59 54.16 91.06
N GLU A 2 89.06 55.41 90.98
CA GLU A 2 89.33 56.07 89.69
C GLU A 2 90.77 55.78 89.23
N PRO A 3 90.98 55.39 87.96
CA PRO A 3 92.31 55.18 87.42
C PRO A 3 93.04 56.52 87.26
N VAL A 4 94.27 56.57 87.79
CA VAL A 4 95.16 57.74 87.82
C VAL A 4 95.85 57.96 86.45
N ASP A 5 95.92 56.92 85.61
CA ASP A 5 96.52 56.96 84.26
C ASP A 5 95.46 57.17 83.17
N GLN A 6 95.62 58.24 82.37
CA GLN A 6 94.73 58.66 81.30
C GLN A 6 94.52 57.57 80.24
N ARG A 7 95.58 56.81 79.88
CA ARG A 7 95.52 55.76 78.86
C ARG A 7 94.65 54.57 79.29
N THR A 8 94.68 54.25 80.58
CA THR A 8 93.90 53.15 81.18
C THR A 8 92.43 53.51 81.28
N ARG A 9 92.11 54.79 81.53
CA ARG A 9 90.74 55.32 81.49
C ARG A 9 90.13 55.22 80.09
N ASP A 10 90.88 55.62 79.05
CA ASP A 10 90.42 55.57 77.66
C ASP A 10 90.21 54.13 77.16
N ALA A 11 91.08 53.19 77.55
CA ALA A 11 90.93 51.77 77.24
C ALA A 11 89.69 51.14 77.90
N LEU A 12 89.42 51.49 79.16
CA LEU A 12 88.21 51.07 79.87
C LEU A 12 86.94 51.67 79.25
N GLN A 13 86.94 52.95 78.86
CA GLN A 13 85.80 53.57 78.17
C GLN A 13 85.51 52.91 76.82
N LYS A 14 86.55 52.58 76.02
CA LYS A 14 86.38 51.82 74.76
C LYS A 14 85.85 50.41 75.00
N SER A 15 86.30 49.73 76.06
CA SER A 15 85.79 48.41 76.44
C SER A 15 84.32 48.46 76.85
N VAL A 16 83.91 49.47 77.63
CA VAL A 16 82.50 49.70 77.98
C VAL A 16 81.67 50.03 76.74
N GLN A 17 82.16 50.88 75.84
CA GLN A 17 81.48 51.19 74.59
C GLN A 17 81.29 49.94 73.72
N LEU A 18 82.33 49.11 73.58
CA LEU A 18 82.25 47.84 72.86
C LEU A 18 81.28 46.86 73.53
N ALA A 19 81.24 46.82 74.86
CA ALA A 19 80.27 46.00 75.59
C ALA A 19 78.83 46.47 75.33
N ILE A 20 78.57 47.78 75.28
CA ILE A 20 77.26 48.34 74.92
C ILE A 20 76.90 48.04 73.47
N GLU A 21 77.87 48.10 72.56
CA GLU A 21 77.66 47.77 71.15
C GLU A 21 77.36 46.27 70.98
N ILE A 22 78.07 45.39 71.68
CA ILE A 22 77.80 43.94 71.68
C ILE A 22 76.42 43.65 72.27
N THR A 23 76.02 44.30 73.38
CA THR A 23 74.68 44.10 73.97
C THR A 23 73.58 44.64 73.07
N THR A 24 73.78 45.78 72.43
CA THR A 24 72.83 46.37 71.47
C THR A 24 72.68 45.48 70.23
N ASN A 25 73.80 45.05 69.64
CA ASN A 25 73.81 44.14 68.49
C ASN A 25 73.19 42.77 68.84
N SER A 26 73.43 42.27 70.05
CA SER A 26 72.81 41.03 70.54
C SER A 26 71.30 41.18 70.72
N GLN A 27 70.84 42.29 71.30
CA GLN A 27 69.41 42.59 71.43
C GLN A 27 68.73 42.77 70.05
N GLU A 28 69.38 43.45 69.12
CA GLU A 28 68.87 43.62 67.75
C GLU A 28 68.80 42.28 67.01
N ALA A 29 69.83 41.43 67.12
CA ALA A 29 69.83 40.09 66.54
C ALA A 29 68.72 39.21 67.13
N GLN A 30 68.52 39.26 68.46
CA GLN A 30 67.41 38.55 69.12
C GLN A 30 66.04 39.06 68.64
N ALA A 31 65.85 40.37 68.54
CA ALA A 31 64.60 40.96 68.03
C ALA A 31 64.33 40.56 66.58
N LYS A 32 65.35 40.57 65.71
CA LYS A 32 65.24 40.08 64.31
C LYS A 32 64.92 38.59 64.24
N HIS A 33 65.52 37.77 65.10
CA HIS A 33 65.22 36.34 65.16
C HIS A 33 63.79 36.06 65.63
N LEU A 34 63.33 36.79 66.66
CA LEU A 34 61.95 36.68 67.14
C LEU A 34 60.96 37.13 66.06
N ALA A 35 61.22 38.26 65.40
CA ALA A 35 60.40 38.75 64.29
C ALA A 35 60.32 37.71 63.15
N SER A 36 61.47 37.19 62.71
CA SER A 36 61.52 36.14 61.67
C SER A 36 60.75 34.88 62.06
N ARG A 37 60.85 34.47 63.33
CA ARG A 37 60.10 33.31 63.84
C ARG A 37 58.59 33.56 63.83
N THR A 38 58.15 34.72 64.32
CA THR A 38 56.72 35.08 64.31
C THR A 38 56.16 35.20 62.89
N GLU A 39 56.96 35.72 61.95
CA GLU A 39 56.59 35.81 60.54
C GLU A 39 56.46 34.41 59.92
N GLN A 40 57.39 33.50 60.22
CA GLN A 40 57.32 32.13 59.73
C GLN A 40 56.13 31.36 60.30
N GLU A 41 55.83 31.54 61.59
CA GLU A 41 54.64 30.95 62.22
C GLU A 41 53.36 31.49 61.56
N ALA A 42 53.24 32.81 61.36
CA ALA A 42 52.10 33.43 60.68
C ALA A 42 51.95 32.95 59.22
N LYS A 43 53.06 32.84 58.47
CA LYS A 43 53.06 32.28 57.10
C LYS A 43 52.59 30.83 57.10
N GLY A 44 53.10 30.01 58.01
CA GLY A 44 52.68 28.61 58.13
C GLY A 44 51.20 28.46 58.50
N HIS A 45 50.67 29.34 59.35
CA HIS A 45 49.23 29.38 59.65
C HIS A 45 48.40 29.77 58.42
N LEU A 46 48.81 30.81 57.70
CA LEU A 46 48.13 31.27 56.50
C LEU A 46 48.12 30.19 55.41
N GLU A 47 49.24 29.50 55.17
CA GLU A 47 49.33 28.42 54.20
C GLU A 47 48.43 27.25 54.56
N ARG A 48 48.40 26.83 55.84
CA ARG A 48 47.46 25.79 56.28
C ARG A 48 46.02 26.20 56.10
N GLN A 49 45.69 27.46 56.39
CA GLN A 49 44.34 27.97 56.20
C GLN A 49 43.95 27.96 54.71
N LYS A 50 44.83 28.45 53.82
CA LYS A 50 44.59 28.38 52.37
C LYS A 50 44.37 26.95 51.88
N ILE A 51 45.18 25.99 52.33
CA ILE A 51 45.02 24.58 51.95
C ILE A 51 43.68 24.03 52.45
N ALA A 52 43.27 24.40 53.67
CA ALA A 52 41.97 23.97 54.21
C ALA A 52 40.80 24.55 53.40
N ASP A 53 40.86 25.85 53.09
CA ASP A 53 39.83 26.53 52.30
C ASP A 53 39.76 25.96 50.87
N GLU A 54 40.91 25.70 50.23
CA GLU A 54 40.98 25.06 48.91
C GLU A 54 40.45 23.62 48.93
N ALA A 55 40.74 22.86 49.99
CA ALA A 55 40.23 21.50 50.14
C ALA A 55 38.71 21.47 50.32
N GLU A 56 38.14 22.42 51.08
CA GLU A 56 36.69 22.55 51.23
C GLU A 56 36.03 23.00 49.93
N ALA A 57 36.63 23.97 49.23
CA ALA A 57 36.16 24.40 47.91
C ALA A 57 36.17 23.26 46.88
N GLU A 58 37.21 22.41 46.87
CA GLU A 58 37.27 21.26 45.95
C GLU A 58 36.29 20.14 46.32
N LYS A 59 35.98 19.98 47.61
CA LYS A 59 34.94 19.04 48.03
C LYS A 59 33.58 19.45 47.48
N GLU A 60 33.22 20.73 47.58
CA GLU A 60 31.97 21.23 47.01
C GLU A 60 31.98 21.24 45.48
N ARG A 61 33.13 21.54 44.85
CA ARG A 61 33.29 21.46 43.40
C ARG A 61 33.06 20.04 42.89
N ARG A 62 33.56 19.02 43.60
CA ARG A 62 33.29 17.62 43.27
C ARG A 62 31.80 17.28 43.34
N ASN A 63 31.11 17.73 44.38
CA ASN A 63 29.66 17.51 44.51
C ASN A 63 28.89 18.16 43.35
N LEU A 64 29.24 19.40 43.02
CA LEU A 64 28.64 20.12 41.90
C LEU A 64 28.86 19.40 40.57
N LEU A 65 30.09 18.92 40.31
CA LEU A 65 30.40 18.16 39.09
C LEU A 65 29.61 16.84 39.02
N GLN A 66 29.44 16.15 40.14
CA GLN A 66 28.62 14.95 40.19
C GLN A 66 27.15 15.26 39.85
N LEU A 67 26.57 16.29 40.47
CA LEU A 67 25.19 16.71 40.20
C LEU A 67 25.01 17.18 38.74
N GLN A 68 26.01 17.85 38.17
CA GLN A 68 25.99 18.25 36.76
C GLN A 68 26.02 17.03 35.84
N ALA A 69 26.85 16.03 36.13
CA ALA A 69 26.92 14.80 35.34
C ALA A 69 25.60 14.01 35.43
N GLU A 70 25.02 13.89 36.62
CA GLU A 70 23.71 13.27 36.82
C GLU A 70 22.61 14.03 36.08
N SER A 71 22.59 15.38 36.17
CA SER A 71 21.63 16.22 35.46
C SER A 71 21.74 16.07 33.94
N ALA A 72 22.97 16.07 33.40
CA ALA A 72 23.21 15.87 31.97
C ALA A 72 22.76 14.47 31.51
N ALA A 73 22.94 13.44 32.34
CA ALA A 73 22.45 12.10 32.04
C ALA A 73 20.91 12.05 32.03
N VAL A 74 20.25 12.69 33.01
CA VAL A 74 18.78 12.79 33.03
C VAL A 74 18.24 13.61 31.85
N GLU A 75 18.89 14.72 31.50
CA GLU A 75 18.51 15.54 30.35
C GLU A 75 18.62 14.76 29.04
N SER A 76 19.76 14.10 28.81
CA SER A 76 20.01 13.30 27.61
C SER A 76 19.04 12.12 27.46
N THR A 77 18.80 11.39 28.57
CA THR A 77 17.83 10.29 28.57
C THR A 77 16.39 10.79 28.45
N GLY A 78 16.06 11.92 29.07
CA GLY A 78 14.76 12.58 28.97
C GLY A 78 14.45 13.02 27.55
N GLN A 79 15.40 13.68 26.88
CA GLN A 79 15.26 14.09 25.47
C GLN A 79 15.08 12.87 24.56
N SER A 80 15.95 11.87 24.69
CA SER A 80 15.89 10.65 23.88
C SER A 80 14.57 9.90 24.08
N ARG A 81 14.11 9.79 25.33
CA ARG A 81 12.84 9.14 25.67
C ARG A 81 11.64 9.92 25.15
N ALA A 82 11.64 11.25 25.30
CA ALA A 82 10.57 12.11 24.81
C ALA A 82 10.47 12.04 23.28
N GLU A 83 11.61 12.07 22.57
CA GLU A 83 11.61 11.89 21.11
C GLU A 83 11.12 10.51 20.71
N ALA A 84 11.62 9.44 21.33
CA ALA A 84 11.20 8.07 21.01
C ALA A 84 9.71 7.86 21.26
N GLN A 85 9.18 8.37 22.37
CA GLN A 85 7.75 8.32 22.70
C GLN A 85 6.92 9.14 21.70
N SER A 86 7.36 10.34 21.36
CA SER A 86 6.66 11.20 20.39
C SER A 86 6.59 10.54 19.01
N ARG A 87 7.69 9.94 18.54
CA ARG A 87 7.73 9.21 17.26
C ARG A 87 6.83 7.98 17.31
N ALA A 88 6.85 7.22 18.41
CA ALA A 88 5.99 6.06 18.58
C ALA A 88 4.51 6.42 18.58
N GLU A 89 4.12 7.49 19.27
CA GLU A 89 2.72 7.95 19.30
C GLU A 89 2.29 8.49 17.93
N ALA A 90 3.14 9.24 17.24
CA ALA A 90 2.87 9.70 15.88
C ALA A 90 2.62 8.52 14.92
N ALA A 91 3.49 7.50 14.95
CA ALA A 91 3.34 6.29 14.14
C ALA A 91 2.07 5.50 14.49
N LYS A 92 1.69 5.47 15.78
CA LYS A 92 0.45 4.84 16.23
C LYS A 92 -0.77 5.58 15.70
N ILE A 93 -0.82 6.91 15.81
CA ILE A 93 -1.92 7.74 15.28
C ILE A 93 -2.04 7.57 13.76
N GLU A 94 -0.91 7.56 13.05
CA GLU A 94 -0.88 7.33 11.61
C GLU A 94 -1.42 5.94 11.24
N GLY A 95 -0.99 4.91 11.97
CA GLY A 95 -1.47 3.53 11.79
C GLY A 95 -2.97 3.39 12.04
N GLU A 96 -3.47 3.94 13.16
CA GLU A 96 -4.90 3.92 13.50
C GLU A 96 -5.72 4.71 12.46
N SER A 97 -5.22 5.85 12.01
CA SER A 97 -5.84 6.66 10.96
C SER A 97 -5.89 5.92 9.62
N ALA A 98 -4.81 5.25 9.24
CA ALA A 98 -4.75 4.46 8.01
C ALA A 98 -5.74 3.30 8.03
N VAL A 99 -5.85 2.58 9.15
CA VAL A 99 -6.85 1.52 9.34
C VAL A 99 -8.26 2.11 9.26
N SER A 100 -8.53 3.21 9.95
CA SER A 100 -9.83 3.89 9.91
C SER A 100 -10.20 4.30 8.48
N GLN A 101 -9.28 4.95 7.75
CA GLN A 101 -9.49 5.31 6.34
C GLN A 101 -9.73 4.10 5.46
N ALA A 102 -8.96 3.02 5.62
CA ALA A 102 -9.14 1.78 4.87
C ALA A 102 -10.53 1.16 5.12
N THR A 103 -10.99 1.15 6.37
CA THR A 103 -12.34 0.64 6.70
C THR A 103 -13.45 1.50 6.10
N LEU A 104 -13.31 2.83 6.12
CA LEU A 104 -14.29 3.73 5.52
C LEU A 104 -14.32 3.59 3.99
N ARG A 105 -13.16 3.48 3.34
CA ARG A 105 -13.08 3.21 1.90
C ARG A 105 -13.68 1.86 1.53
N ALA A 106 -13.42 0.81 2.32
CA ALA A 106 -14.01 -0.50 2.11
C ALA A 106 -15.54 -0.46 2.25
N LYS A 107 -16.07 0.27 3.23
CA LYS A 107 -17.52 0.49 3.39
C LYS A 107 -18.11 1.26 2.22
N ALA A 108 -17.46 2.34 1.77
CA ALA A 108 -17.90 3.11 0.61
C ALA A 108 -17.93 2.25 -0.67
N ALA A 109 -16.84 1.55 -0.96
CA ALA A 109 -16.76 0.64 -2.10
C ALA A 109 -17.80 -0.48 -2.05
N LYS A 110 -18.10 -1.00 -0.85
CA LYS A 110 -19.17 -1.98 -0.67
C LYS A 110 -20.54 -1.39 -1.01
N ILE A 111 -20.85 -0.20 -0.49
CA ILE A 111 -22.12 0.47 -0.78
C ILE A 111 -22.25 0.75 -2.28
N GLU A 112 -21.20 1.27 -2.92
CA GLU A 112 -21.19 1.50 -4.37
C GLU A 112 -21.44 0.21 -5.15
N ALA A 113 -20.73 -0.87 -4.83
CA ALA A 113 -20.91 -2.17 -5.47
C ALA A 113 -22.32 -2.74 -5.26
N ASP A 114 -22.86 -2.65 -4.04
CA ASP A 114 -24.21 -3.10 -3.71
C ASP A 114 -25.26 -2.29 -4.49
N THR A 115 -25.09 -0.97 -4.60
CA THR A 115 -26.00 -0.11 -5.37
C THR A 115 -25.96 -0.40 -6.87
N GLU A 116 -24.76 -0.62 -7.42
CA GLU A 116 -24.61 -0.97 -8.83
C GLU A 116 -25.21 -2.34 -9.14
N LEU A 117 -25.05 -3.31 -8.24
CA LEU A 117 -25.65 -4.62 -8.35
C LEU A 117 -27.18 -4.54 -8.36
N ILE A 118 -27.78 -3.74 -7.47
CA ILE A 118 -29.23 -3.49 -7.46
C ILE A 118 -29.70 -2.85 -8.77
N ARG A 119 -28.97 -1.86 -9.28
CA ARG A 119 -29.31 -1.19 -10.54
C ARG A 119 -29.28 -2.16 -11.72
N LEU A 120 -28.24 -3.00 -11.79
CA LEU A 120 -28.07 -4.01 -12.84
C LEU A 120 -29.12 -5.11 -12.74
N THR A 121 -29.44 -5.60 -11.55
CA THR A 121 -30.46 -6.65 -11.40
C THR A 121 -31.84 -6.15 -11.82
N GLN A 122 -32.22 -4.94 -11.41
CA GLN A 122 -33.48 -4.31 -11.83
C GLN A 122 -33.54 -4.11 -13.35
N ALA A 123 -32.47 -3.59 -13.96
CA ALA A 123 -32.41 -3.41 -15.41
C ALA A 123 -32.53 -4.76 -16.15
N ARG A 124 -31.81 -5.78 -15.70
CA ARG A 124 -31.86 -7.13 -16.27
C ARG A 124 -33.23 -7.78 -16.10
N GLU A 125 -33.87 -7.62 -14.96
CA GLU A 125 -35.21 -8.15 -14.72
C GLU A 125 -36.24 -7.52 -15.65
N LEU A 126 -36.16 -6.20 -15.87
CA LEU A 126 -36.97 -5.49 -16.86
C LEU A 126 -36.69 -6.00 -18.28
N GLU A 127 -35.43 -6.12 -18.68
CA GLU A 127 -35.06 -6.68 -20.00
C GLU A 127 -35.63 -8.10 -20.21
N ILE A 128 -35.50 -8.97 -19.20
CA ILE A 128 -36.01 -10.35 -19.28
C ILE A 128 -37.52 -10.35 -19.38
N SER A 129 -38.21 -9.52 -18.59
CA SER A 129 -39.68 -9.42 -18.65
C SER A 129 -40.16 -8.92 -20.02
N TYR A 130 -39.51 -7.90 -20.57
CA TYR A 130 -39.79 -7.39 -21.90
C TYR A 130 -39.56 -8.46 -22.97
N ALA A 131 -38.40 -9.13 -22.93
CA ALA A 131 -38.04 -10.19 -23.87
C ALA A 131 -39.03 -11.37 -23.83
N LYS A 132 -39.52 -11.75 -22.65
CA LYS A 132 -40.57 -12.77 -22.50
C LYS A 132 -41.85 -12.32 -23.20
N VAL A 133 -42.33 -11.11 -22.90
CA VAL A 133 -43.57 -10.59 -23.49
C VAL A 133 -43.47 -10.47 -25.01
N THR A 134 -42.33 -10.00 -25.55
CA THR A 134 -42.14 -9.92 -27.01
C THR A 134 -42.10 -11.30 -27.65
N THR A 135 -41.41 -12.26 -27.02
CA THR A 135 -41.35 -13.65 -27.51
C THR A 135 -42.73 -14.28 -27.50
N ASP A 136 -43.51 -14.09 -26.43
CA ASP A 136 -44.87 -14.60 -26.33
C ASP A 136 -45.78 -13.99 -27.41
N LEU A 137 -45.65 -12.68 -27.68
CA LEU A 137 -46.36 -12.00 -28.75
C LEU A 137 -45.98 -12.52 -30.14
N GLU A 138 -44.69 -12.79 -30.36
CA GLU A 138 -44.19 -13.38 -31.62
C GLU A 138 -44.72 -14.80 -31.83
N ILE A 139 -44.71 -15.63 -30.78
CA ILE A 139 -45.30 -16.97 -30.81
C ILE A 139 -46.79 -16.88 -31.14
N GLU A 140 -47.53 -15.97 -30.50
CA GLU A 140 -48.95 -15.79 -30.75
C GLU A 140 -49.22 -15.33 -32.19
N LYS A 141 -48.45 -14.36 -32.68
CA LYS A 141 -48.52 -13.89 -34.07
C LYS A 141 -48.25 -15.02 -35.06
N ALA A 142 -47.19 -15.80 -34.83
CA ALA A 142 -46.83 -16.93 -35.70
C ALA A 142 -47.92 -18.01 -35.71
N LYS A 143 -48.52 -18.33 -34.55
CA LYS A 143 -49.66 -19.26 -34.46
C LYS A 143 -50.86 -18.76 -35.26
N ARG A 144 -51.26 -17.49 -35.08
CA ARG A 144 -52.39 -16.92 -35.82
C ARG A 144 -52.14 -16.88 -37.33
N LEU A 145 -50.92 -16.56 -37.75
CA LEU A 145 -50.55 -16.60 -39.18
C LEU A 145 -50.62 -18.03 -39.73
N ALA A 146 -50.09 -19.01 -38.99
CA ALA A 146 -50.18 -20.42 -39.38
C ALA A 146 -51.65 -20.89 -39.46
N ASP A 147 -52.51 -20.49 -38.52
CA ASP A 147 -53.94 -20.82 -38.56
C ASP A 147 -54.63 -20.20 -39.79
N ILE A 148 -54.30 -18.95 -40.15
CA ILE A 148 -54.80 -18.30 -41.36
C ILE A 148 -54.29 -19.01 -42.62
N GLU A 149 -53.01 -19.35 -42.69
CA GLU A 149 -52.43 -20.09 -43.82
C GLU A 149 -53.07 -21.48 -43.98
N ILE A 150 -53.33 -22.18 -42.87
CA ILE A 150 -54.03 -23.47 -42.88
C ILE A 150 -55.44 -23.30 -43.44
N GLU A 151 -56.18 -22.27 -43.00
CA GLU A 151 -57.55 -22.02 -43.45
C GLU A 151 -57.58 -21.55 -44.92
N GLU A 152 -56.68 -20.66 -45.34
CA GLU A 152 -56.51 -20.24 -46.73
C GLU A 152 -56.16 -21.45 -47.62
N PHE A 153 -55.18 -22.25 -47.23
CA PHE A 153 -54.79 -23.46 -47.95
C PHE A 153 -55.95 -24.44 -48.05
N LYS A 154 -56.71 -24.64 -46.98
CA LYS A 154 -57.91 -25.48 -46.97
C LYS A 154 -58.97 -24.96 -47.93
N GLN A 155 -59.20 -23.65 -47.99
CA GLN A 155 -60.12 -23.03 -48.94
C GLN A 155 -59.63 -23.22 -50.38
N HIS A 156 -58.34 -23.01 -50.66
CA HIS A 156 -57.73 -23.22 -51.98
C HIS A 156 -57.85 -24.68 -52.43
N VAL A 157 -57.51 -25.63 -51.55
CA VAL A 157 -57.62 -27.08 -51.83
C VAL A 157 -59.07 -27.50 -52.07
N THR A 158 -60.01 -26.96 -51.29
CA THR A 158 -61.45 -27.24 -51.46
C THR A 158 -61.98 -26.66 -52.78
N ALA A 159 -61.55 -25.45 -53.16
CA ALA A 159 -61.98 -24.79 -54.40
C ALA A 159 -61.46 -25.49 -55.66
N ILE A 160 -60.22 -26.00 -55.65
CA ILE A 160 -59.67 -26.79 -56.76
C ILE A 160 -60.37 -28.15 -56.85
N GLY A 161 -60.65 -28.76 -55.69
CA GLY A 161 -61.31 -30.05 -55.56
C GLY A 161 -60.35 -31.24 -55.65
N PRO A 162 -60.59 -32.33 -54.88
CA PRO A 162 -59.65 -33.44 -54.74
C PRO A 162 -59.40 -34.20 -56.05
N GLN A 163 -60.38 -34.25 -56.95
CA GLN A 163 -60.23 -34.91 -58.25
C GLN A 163 -59.32 -34.12 -59.19
N THR A 164 -59.38 -32.78 -59.17
CA THR A 164 -58.51 -31.93 -59.98
C THR A 164 -57.08 -31.98 -59.48
N ILE A 165 -56.85 -31.98 -58.15
CA ILE A 165 -55.51 -32.15 -57.57
C ILE A 165 -54.93 -33.52 -57.95
N LYS A 166 -55.74 -34.58 -57.85
CA LYS A 166 -55.35 -35.93 -58.29
C LYS A 166 -54.99 -35.93 -59.78
N ALA A 167 -55.82 -35.32 -60.62
CA ALA A 167 -55.57 -35.23 -62.06
C ALA A 167 -54.29 -34.45 -62.38
N ILE A 168 -54.01 -33.34 -61.69
CA ILE A 168 -52.76 -32.57 -61.85
C ILE A 168 -51.55 -33.42 -61.42
N ALA A 169 -51.64 -34.12 -60.29
CA ALA A 169 -50.56 -35.00 -59.82
C ALA A 169 -50.32 -36.20 -60.75
N THR A 170 -51.35 -36.77 -61.38
CA THR A 170 -51.21 -37.87 -62.35
C THR A 170 -50.95 -37.39 -63.78
N SER A 171 -51.12 -36.10 -64.09
CA SER A 171 -50.93 -35.56 -65.43
C SER A 171 -49.51 -35.71 -65.97
N GLY A 172 -48.48 -35.70 -65.12
CA GLY A 172 -47.09 -35.94 -65.55
C GLY A 172 -46.92 -37.37 -66.11
N PRO A 173 -47.16 -38.41 -65.29
CA PRO A 173 -47.14 -39.80 -65.75
C PRO A 173 -48.13 -40.09 -66.88
N ASP A 174 -49.37 -39.59 -66.78
CA ASP A 174 -50.42 -39.87 -67.78
C ASP A 174 -50.12 -39.20 -69.13
N ASN A 175 -49.55 -37.99 -69.16
CA ASN A 175 -49.14 -37.33 -70.40
C ASN A 175 -47.88 -37.96 -70.98
N GLN A 176 -46.92 -38.38 -70.15
CA GLN A 176 -45.75 -39.13 -70.61
C GLN A 176 -46.16 -40.49 -71.22
N VAL A 177 -47.11 -41.20 -70.60
CA VAL A 177 -47.68 -42.46 -71.13
C VAL A 177 -48.42 -42.22 -72.44
N LYS A 178 -49.23 -41.17 -72.55
CA LYS A 178 -49.91 -40.80 -73.81
C LYS A 178 -48.94 -40.42 -74.92
N LEU A 179 -47.84 -39.72 -74.60
CA LEU A 179 -46.80 -39.36 -75.57
C LEU A 179 -46.06 -40.61 -76.08
N LEU A 180 -45.72 -41.54 -75.18
CA LEU A 180 -45.12 -42.82 -75.53
C LEU A 180 -46.06 -43.68 -76.40
N GLN A 181 -47.36 -43.63 -76.13
CA GLN A 181 -48.39 -44.31 -76.92
C GLN A 181 -48.57 -43.66 -78.31
N ALA A 182 -48.47 -42.32 -78.41
CA ALA A 182 -48.53 -41.57 -79.68
C ALA A 182 -47.27 -41.74 -80.55
N LEU A 183 -46.11 -41.93 -79.93
CA LEU A 183 -44.84 -42.30 -80.60
C LEU A 183 -44.80 -43.78 -81.03
N GLY A 184 -45.86 -44.55 -80.79
CA GLY A 184 -45.96 -45.96 -81.15
C GLY A 184 -45.03 -46.88 -80.34
N ILE A 185 -44.42 -46.37 -79.27
CA ILE A 185 -43.51 -47.14 -78.42
C ILE A 185 -44.35 -47.90 -77.41
N LYS A 186 -44.79 -49.11 -77.79
CA LYS A 186 -45.17 -50.12 -76.80
C LYS A 186 -43.94 -50.34 -75.93
N SER A 187 -44.04 -50.03 -74.64
CA SER A 187 -43.00 -50.27 -73.63
C SER A 187 -42.44 -51.67 -73.79
N THR A 188 -41.38 -51.80 -74.58
CA THR A 188 -40.72 -53.07 -74.85
C THR A 188 -39.57 -53.09 -73.86
N LEU A 189 -39.77 -53.83 -72.77
CA LEU A 189 -38.72 -54.12 -71.82
C LEU A 189 -37.71 -55.00 -72.55
N ILE A 190 -36.68 -54.41 -73.15
CA ILE A 190 -35.60 -55.16 -73.78
C ILE A 190 -34.68 -55.62 -72.64
N THR A 191 -34.89 -56.86 -72.21
CA THR A 191 -34.10 -57.50 -71.18
C THR A 191 -32.91 -58.21 -71.83
N ASP A 192 -31.70 -57.68 -71.63
CA ASP A 192 -30.48 -58.50 -71.67
C ASP A 192 -29.99 -58.71 -70.24
N GLY A 193 -29.73 -59.97 -69.89
CA GLY A 193 -29.86 -60.60 -68.57
C GLY A 193 -28.88 -60.17 -67.49
N ARG A 194 -28.30 -58.97 -67.55
CA ARG A 194 -27.35 -58.49 -66.53
C ARG A 194 -27.52 -57.03 -66.11
N SER A 195 -28.37 -56.24 -66.77
CA SER A 195 -28.74 -54.89 -66.32
C SER A 195 -30.08 -54.46 -66.94
N PRO A 196 -31.17 -54.35 -66.18
CA PRO A 196 -32.43 -53.86 -66.73
C PRO A 196 -32.30 -52.38 -67.10
N ILE A 197 -32.16 -52.07 -68.39
CA ILE A 197 -32.23 -50.70 -68.88
C ILE A 197 -33.71 -50.33 -68.95
N ASN A 198 -34.17 -49.59 -67.95
CA ASN A 198 -35.50 -49.02 -67.98
C ASN A 198 -35.49 -47.82 -68.94
N LEU A 199 -36.05 -48.00 -70.14
CA LEU A 199 -36.17 -46.96 -71.16
C LEU A 199 -36.90 -45.70 -70.67
N PHE A 200 -37.60 -45.80 -69.53
CA PHE A 200 -38.21 -44.69 -68.83
C PHE A 200 -37.18 -43.66 -68.31
N ASN A 201 -36.05 -44.13 -67.75
CA ASN A 201 -35.01 -43.24 -67.22
C ASN A 201 -34.07 -42.72 -68.31
N THR A 202 -33.77 -43.52 -69.34
CA THR A 202 -32.85 -43.10 -70.41
C THR A 202 -33.47 -42.12 -71.39
N ALA A 203 -34.80 -42.15 -71.60
CA ALA A 203 -35.47 -41.15 -72.43
C ALA A 203 -35.52 -39.76 -71.75
N VAL A 204 -35.61 -39.70 -70.42
CA VAL A 204 -35.56 -38.43 -69.67
C VAL A 204 -34.19 -37.77 -69.78
N ASP A 205 -33.10 -38.55 -69.75
CA ASP A 205 -31.74 -38.04 -69.87
C ASP A 205 -31.43 -37.56 -71.31
N LEU A 206 -32.00 -38.21 -72.32
CA LEU A 206 -31.83 -37.83 -73.73
C LEU A 206 -32.66 -36.59 -74.12
N VAL A 207 -33.87 -36.43 -73.56
CA VAL A 207 -34.72 -35.26 -73.82
C VAL A 207 -34.30 -34.07 -72.95
N GLY A 208 -33.85 -34.30 -71.71
CA GLY A 208 -33.35 -33.27 -70.79
C GLY A 208 -32.02 -32.61 -71.21
N ALA A 209 -31.24 -33.25 -72.08
CA ALA A 209 -30.03 -32.66 -72.66
C ALA A 209 -30.30 -31.57 -73.71
N SER A 210 -31.55 -31.34 -74.10
CA SER A 210 -31.91 -30.36 -75.14
C SER A 210 -32.43 -29.01 -74.64
N THR A 211 -32.53 -28.78 -73.32
CA THR A 211 -33.10 -27.54 -72.77
C THR A 211 -32.34 -26.93 -71.58
N ASN A 212 -31.02 -27.09 -71.51
CA ASN A 212 -30.18 -26.23 -70.67
C ASN A 212 -29.10 -25.53 -71.52
N SER A 213 -29.55 -24.45 -72.17
CA SER A 213 -28.78 -23.27 -72.58
C SER A 213 -29.70 -22.07 -72.41
#